data_AF-A3Y5D5-F1
#
_entry.id   AF-A3Y5D5-F1
#
_cell.length_a   1.000
_cell.length_b   1.000
_cell.length_c   1.000
_cell.angle_alpha   90.00
_cell.angle_beta   90.00
_cell.angle_gamma   90.00
#
_symmetry.space_group_name_H-M   'P 1'
#
loop_
_entity.id
_entity.type
_entity.pdbx_description
1 polymer ?
#
loop_
_entity_poly.entity_id
_entity_poly.type
_entity_poly.pdbx_seq_one_letter_code
_entity_poly.pdbx_strand_id
1 'polypeptide(L)'
;MFNKTARKQDMVIFSEVADWPTQFPARSIGVRLPTQLKLGMEKLTGLNLNQVRVHYASPLPALVQAHGYAQGNQIYLALGQEHHLPHELGHVVQQMWGMVEATTQVNGVAVNDDPKLEEHATKLGQLALEASNNKSMFQQDKQIAQLQSFQ
;
A
#
# COMPACT_ATOMS: atom_id res chain seq x y z
N MET A 1 17.61 -5.70 18.72
CA MET A 1 16.57 -5.01 19.52
C MET A 1 15.68 -4.27 18.55
N PHE A 2 14.43 -4.71 18.39
CA PHE A 2 13.47 -4.11 17.46
C PHE A 2 13.20 -2.66 17.87
N ASN A 3 13.40 -1.72 16.94
CA ASN A 3 13.04 -0.33 17.16
C ASN A 3 11.51 -0.27 17.23
N LYS A 4 10.97 0.02 18.41
CA LYS A 4 9.54 -0.09 18.77
C LYS A 4 8.62 0.93 18.05
N THR A 5 9.02 1.48 16.91
CA THR A 5 8.39 2.67 16.32
C THR A 5 7.89 2.48 14.90
N ALA A 6 8.15 1.33 14.24
CA ALA A 6 7.21 0.84 13.23
C ALA A 6 5.95 0.46 14.00
N ARG A 7 5.06 1.45 14.19
CA ARG A 7 3.78 1.24 14.85
C ARG A 7 3.10 0.12 14.09
N LYS A 8 2.75 -0.94 14.82
CA LYS A 8 2.03 -2.15 14.41
C LYS A 8 0.65 -1.85 13.80
N GLN A 9 0.63 -1.01 12.77
CA GLN A 9 -0.56 -0.48 12.13
C GLN A 9 -0.55 -1.00 10.70
N ASP A 10 0.49 -0.82 9.90
CA ASP A 10 0.50 -1.31 8.51
C ASP A 10 1.86 -1.91 8.13
N MET A 11 1.90 -2.81 7.14
CA MET A 11 3.14 -3.48 6.69
C MET A 11 3.25 -3.56 5.18
N VAL A 12 4.44 -3.30 4.65
CA VAL A 12 4.79 -3.61 3.25
C VAL A 12 5.39 -5.00 3.18
N ILE A 13 4.67 -5.95 2.56
CA ILE A 13 5.17 -7.31 2.35
C ILE A 13 5.85 -7.41 0.98
N PHE A 14 7.09 -7.87 0.95
CA PHE A 14 7.85 -8.03 -0.28
C PHE A 14 7.22 -9.11 -1.19
N SER A 15 7.19 -8.86 -2.50
CA SER A 15 6.44 -9.67 -3.47
C SER A 15 7.02 -11.07 -3.72
N GLU A 16 8.30 -11.31 -3.43
CA GLU A 16 8.98 -12.58 -3.76
C GLU A 16 8.84 -13.68 -2.69
N VAL A 17 8.27 -13.39 -1.51
CA VAL A 17 7.96 -14.44 -0.53
C VAL A 17 6.65 -15.14 -0.91
N ALA A 18 6.77 -16.13 -1.80
CA ALA A 18 5.69 -16.85 -2.45
C ALA A 18 4.80 -17.73 -1.52
N ASP A 19 5.12 -17.90 -0.24
CA ASP A 19 4.50 -18.96 0.57
C ASP A 19 3.79 -18.50 1.86
N TRP A 20 3.61 -17.20 2.09
CA TRP A 20 2.91 -16.67 3.26
C TRP A 20 1.58 -15.96 2.91
N PRO A 21 0.43 -16.30 3.55
CA PRO A 21 0.09 -17.54 4.25
C PRO A 21 -0.65 -18.52 3.32
N THR A 22 -0.01 -19.64 3.00
CA THR A 22 -0.54 -20.77 2.20
C THR A 22 -1.71 -21.55 2.85
N GLN A 23 -2.20 -21.14 4.03
CA GLN A 23 -3.26 -21.85 4.77
C GLN A 23 -4.64 -21.22 4.71
N PHE A 24 -4.78 -20.01 4.16
CA PHE A 24 -6.11 -19.44 3.93
C PHE A 24 -6.48 -19.69 2.47
N PRO A 25 -7.49 -20.50 2.15
CA PRO A 25 -8.01 -20.50 0.80
C PRO A 25 -8.38 -19.05 0.49
N ALA A 26 -7.87 -18.52 -0.63
CA ALA A 26 -8.26 -17.24 -1.20
C ALA A 26 -9.77 -17.30 -1.54
N ARG A 27 -10.61 -17.28 -0.51
CA ARG A 27 -12.06 -17.49 -0.62
C ARG A 27 -12.77 -16.17 -0.82
N SER A 28 -12.11 -15.04 -0.55
CA SER A 28 -12.58 -13.75 -1.02
C SER A 28 -11.94 -13.48 -2.38
N ILE A 29 -12.77 -13.48 -3.42
CA ILE A 29 -12.45 -12.77 -4.66
C ILE A 29 -12.32 -11.31 -4.22
N GLY A 30 -11.09 -10.79 -4.12
CA GLY A 30 -10.88 -9.40 -3.74
C GLY A 30 -11.67 -8.48 -4.66
N VAL A 31 -12.13 -7.35 -4.13
CA VAL A 31 -12.89 -6.38 -4.92
C VAL A 31 -11.96 -5.39 -5.61
N ARG A 32 -12.43 -4.76 -6.68
CA ARG A 32 -11.68 -3.69 -7.34
C ARG A 32 -11.54 -2.48 -6.41
N LEU A 33 -10.49 -1.69 -6.65
CA LEU A 33 -10.31 -0.40 -5.97
C LEU A 33 -11.53 0.52 -6.17
N PRO A 34 -11.87 1.34 -5.17
CA PRO A 34 -12.82 2.44 -5.36
C PRO A 34 -12.40 3.32 -6.54
N THR A 35 -13.33 3.58 -7.46
CA THR A 35 -13.04 4.23 -8.76
C THR A 35 -12.26 5.54 -8.60
N GLN A 36 -12.64 6.39 -7.65
CA GLN A 36 -11.99 7.69 -7.44
C GLN A 36 -10.54 7.54 -6.96
N LEU A 37 -10.30 6.69 -5.96
CA LEU A 37 -8.95 6.42 -5.47
C LEU A 37 -8.06 5.83 -6.56
N LYS A 38 -8.60 4.89 -7.36
CA LYS A 38 -7.90 4.31 -8.51
C LYS A 38 -7.49 5.40 -9.50
N LEU A 39 -8.46 6.16 -10.03
CA LEU A 39 -8.19 7.18 -11.05
C LEU A 39 -7.22 8.26 -10.56
N GLY A 40 -7.36 8.69 -9.30
CA GLY A 40 -6.45 9.63 -8.68
C GLY A 40 -5.02 9.09 -8.62
N MET A 41 -4.83 7.85 -8.16
CA MET A 41 -3.51 7.25 -8.08
C MET A 41 -2.91 6.99 -9.47
N GLU A 42 -3.69 6.50 -10.44
CA GLU A 42 -3.24 6.31 -11.83
C GLU A 42 -2.80 7.64 -12.47
N LYS A 43 -3.56 8.72 -12.22
CA LYS A 43 -3.20 10.07 -12.70
C LYS A 43 -1.88 10.56 -12.11
N LEU A 44 -1.64 10.31 -10.82
CA LEU A 44 -0.41 10.75 -10.14
C LEU A 44 0.82 9.95 -10.55
N THR A 45 0.65 8.66 -10.81
CA THR A 45 1.79 7.72 -10.90
C THR A 45 2.06 7.25 -12.34
N GLY A 46 1.08 7.37 -13.23
CA GLY A 46 1.12 6.81 -14.58
C GLY A 46 1.00 5.27 -14.62
N LEU A 47 0.78 4.61 -13.48
CA LEU A 47 0.64 3.16 -13.39
C LEU A 47 -0.78 2.70 -13.74
N ASN A 48 -0.90 1.47 -14.24
CA ASN A 48 -2.19 0.81 -14.42
C ASN A 48 -2.53 -0.03 -13.19
N LEU A 49 -3.61 0.32 -12.49
CA LEU A 49 -4.02 -0.29 -11.23
C LEU A 49 -5.26 -1.19 -11.38
N ASN A 50 -5.63 -1.58 -12.61
CA ASN A 50 -6.80 -2.43 -12.87
C ASN A 50 -6.71 -3.83 -12.24
N GLN A 51 -5.49 -4.33 -12.03
CA GLN A 51 -5.27 -5.64 -11.44
C GLN A 51 -5.26 -5.61 -9.91
N VAL A 52 -5.26 -4.43 -9.28
CA VAL A 52 -5.26 -4.33 -7.82
C VAL A 52 -6.58 -4.86 -7.24
N ARG A 53 -6.48 -5.63 -6.16
CA ARG A 53 -7.59 -6.24 -5.45
C ARG A 53 -7.52 -5.91 -3.96
N VAL A 54 -8.67 -5.61 -3.38
CA VAL A 54 -8.83 -5.28 -1.96
C VAL A 54 -9.64 -6.38 -1.27
N HIS A 55 -9.10 -6.90 -0.17
CA HIS A 55 -9.72 -7.89 0.69
C HIS A 55 -10.08 -7.20 2.02
N TYR A 56 -11.30 -6.67 2.09
CA TYR A 56 -11.84 -6.06 3.30
C TYR A 56 -12.19 -7.11 4.36
N ALA A 57 -12.19 -6.69 5.63
CA ALA A 57 -12.45 -7.56 6.78
C ALA A 57 -11.63 -8.86 6.75
N SER A 58 -10.40 -8.76 6.25
CA SER A 58 -9.47 -9.88 6.15
C SER A 58 -8.95 -10.26 7.54
N PRO A 59 -8.88 -11.56 7.87
CA PRO A 59 -8.22 -12.01 9.10
C PRO A 59 -6.69 -12.02 8.97
N LEU A 60 -6.14 -11.84 7.76
CA LEU A 60 -4.70 -12.01 7.50
C LEU A 60 -3.81 -10.96 8.17
N PRO A 61 -4.15 -9.66 8.22
CA PRO A 61 -3.30 -8.66 8.87
C PRO A 61 -2.97 -9.00 10.34
N ALA A 62 -3.89 -9.65 11.06
CA ALA A 62 -3.66 -10.07 12.45
C ALA A 62 -2.49 -11.06 12.60
N LEU A 63 -2.19 -11.88 11.60
CA LEU A 63 -1.08 -12.86 11.61
C LEU A 63 0.30 -12.19 11.67
N VAL A 64 0.37 -10.97 11.17
CA VAL A 64 1.58 -10.13 11.18
C VAL A 64 1.44 -8.94 12.14
N GLN A 65 0.40 -8.94 12.97
CA GLN A 65 0.10 -7.86 13.93
C GLN A 65 -0.08 -6.49 13.26
N ALA A 66 -0.72 -6.46 12.09
CA ALA A 66 -1.07 -5.24 11.36
C ALA A 66 -2.59 -5.05 11.25
N HIS A 67 -2.99 -3.83 10.95
CA HIS A 67 -4.33 -3.39 10.55
C HIS A 67 -4.51 -3.57 9.04
N GLY A 68 -3.49 -3.32 8.24
CA GLY A 68 -3.47 -3.57 6.79
C GLY A 68 -2.11 -4.08 6.30
N TYR A 69 -2.09 -4.65 5.10
CA TYR A 69 -0.85 -4.81 4.33
C TYR A 69 -1.09 -4.89 2.82
N ALA A 70 -0.06 -4.51 2.07
CA ALA A 70 0.03 -4.67 0.62
C ALA A 70 1.07 -5.74 0.23
N GLN A 71 0.70 -6.58 -0.73
CA GLN A 71 1.56 -7.61 -1.32
C GLN A 71 1.28 -7.74 -2.82
N GLY A 72 2.22 -7.26 -3.63
CA GLY A 72 2.04 -7.19 -5.08
C GLY A 72 0.83 -6.34 -5.45
N ASN A 73 -0.15 -6.95 -6.13
CA ASN A 73 -1.42 -6.29 -6.49
C ASN A 73 -2.56 -6.60 -5.50
N GLN A 74 -2.26 -7.15 -4.32
CA GLN A 74 -3.26 -7.49 -3.31
C GLN A 74 -3.12 -6.56 -2.10
N ILE A 75 -4.25 -6.07 -1.59
CA ILE A 75 -4.35 -5.27 -0.37
C ILE A 75 -5.29 -6.00 0.58
N TYR A 76 -4.86 -6.21 1.83
CA TYR A 76 -5.66 -6.85 2.87
C TYR A 76 -5.89 -5.87 4.01
N LEU A 77 -7.15 -5.67 4.40
CA LEU A 77 -7.52 -4.74 5.47
C LEU A 77 -8.30 -5.50 6.53
N ALA A 78 -7.92 -5.32 7.79
CA ALA A 78 -8.66 -5.84 8.92
C ALA A 78 -10.04 -5.17 9.03
N LEU A 79 -10.95 -5.80 9.75
CA LEU A 79 -12.29 -5.27 9.97
C LEU A 79 -12.23 -3.89 10.64
N GLY A 80 -12.87 -2.88 10.06
CA GLY A 80 -12.89 -1.51 10.59
C GLY A 80 -11.65 -0.67 10.25
N GLN A 81 -10.73 -1.21 9.43
CA GLN A 81 -9.47 -0.57 9.04
C GLN A 81 -9.50 -0.09 7.57
N GLU A 82 -10.69 0.10 7.00
CA GLU A 82 -10.86 0.44 5.58
C GLU A 82 -10.25 1.81 5.22
N HIS A 83 -10.12 2.68 6.22
CA HIS A 83 -9.50 4.00 6.09
C HIS A 83 -8.00 3.95 5.76
N HIS A 84 -7.32 2.81 5.99
CA HIS A 84 -5.93 2.59 5.61
C HIS A 84 -5.75 2.32 4.10
N LEU A 85 -6.83 2.06 3.35
CA LEU A 85 -6.75 1.71 1.93
C LEU A 85 -5.91 2.67 1.06
N PRO A 86 -6.03 4.01 1.16
CA PRO A 86 -5.21 4.91 0.35
C PRO A 86 -3.71 4.76 0.64
N HIS A 87 -3.35 4.52 1.90
CA HIS A 87 -1.98 4.29 2.34
C HIS A 87 -1.44 2.96 1.80
N GLU A 88 -2.20 1.87 1.95
CA GLU A 88 -1.82 0.56 1.40
C GLU A 88 -1.68 0.57 -0.13
N LEU A 89 -2.50 1.36 -0.83
CA LEU A 89 -2.34 1.54 -2.26
C LEU A 89 -1.03 2.28 -2.61
N GLY A 90 -0.58 3.19 -1.75
CA GLY A 90 0.74 3.82 -1.86
C GLY A 90 1.87 2.80 -1.81
N HIS A 91 1.74 1.77 -0.95
CA HIS A 91 2.70 0.67 -0.90
C HIS A 91 2.70 -0.20 -2.15
N VAL A 92 1.53 -0.52 -2.71
CA VAL A 92 1.45 -1.20 -4.02
C VAL A 92 2.21 -0.40 -5.09
N VAL A 93 2.05 0.92 -5.12
CA VAL A 93 2.77 1.79 -6.06
C VAL A 93 4.29 1.73 -5.84
N GLN A 94 4.75 1.80 -4.60
CA GLN A 94 6.18 1.67 -4.27
C GLN A 94 6.75 0.33 -4.73
N GLN A 95 6.02 -0.77 -4.54
CA GLN A 95 6.42 -2.10 -5.03
C GLN A 95 6.50 -2.12 -6.55
N MET A 96 5.52 -1.53 -7.25
CA MET A 96 5.52 -1.43 -8.72
C MET A 96 6.64 -0.55 -9.27
N TRP A 97 7.08 0.47 -8.52
CA TRP A 97 8.25 1.28 -8.86
C TRP A 97 9.59 0.65 -8.48
N GLY A 98 9.59 -0.50 -7.79
CA GLY A 98 10.81 -1.15 -7.31
C GLY A 98 11.51 -0.38 -6.19
N MET A 99 10.78 0.47 -5.46
CA MET A 99 11.34 1.25 -4.33
C MET A 99 11.45 0.43 -3.04
N VAL A 100 10.78 -0.72 -2.97
CA VAL A 100 10.72 -1.54 -1.75
C VAL A 100 11.78 -2.61 -1.83
N GLU A 101 12.85 -2.47 -1.07
CA GLU A 101 13.78 -3.57 -0.74
C GLU A 101 13.47 -4.09 0.66
N ALA A 102 13.61 -5.39 0.90
CA ALA A 102 13.38 -5.95 2.23
C ALA A 102 14.47 -5.49 3.21
N THR A 103 14.08 -4.77 4.27
CA THR A 103 15.02 -4.31 5.32
C THR A 103 15.02 -5.26 6.52
N THR A 104 13.96 -6.05 6.71
CA THR A 104 13.81 -6.96 7.84
C THR A 104 12.87 -8.13 7.54
N GLN A 105 12.66 -9.01 8.52
CA GLN A 105 11.72 -10.12 8.43
C GLN A 105 10.83 -10.20 9.67
N VAL A 106 9.53 -10.42 9.46
CA VAL A 106 8.52 -10.64 10.51
C VAL A 106 7.86 -11.99 10.25
N ASN A 107 7.99 -12.94 11.17
CA ASN A 107 7.44 -14.30 11.03
C ASN A 107 7.83 -14.99 9.71
N GLY A 108 9.05 -14.76 9.21
CA GLY A 108 9.53 -15.31 7.93
C GLY A 108 9.08 -14.54 6.68
N VAL A 109 8.36 -13.43 6.86
CA VAL A 109 7.92 -12.54 5.80
C VAL A 109 8.90 -11.39 5.66
N ALA A 110 9.47 -11.21 4.47
CA ALA A 110 10.32 -10.08 4.14
C ALA A 110 9.50 -8.79 4.10
N VAL A 111 9.91 -7.80 4.89
CA VAL A 111 9.16 -6.54 5.08
C VAL A 111 10.11 -5.34 5.04
N ASN A 112 9.57 -4.18 4.70
CA ASN A 112 10.27 -2.91 4.78
C ASN A 112 9.67 -2.07 5.92
N ASP A 113 10.52 -1.52 6.79
CA ASP A 113 10.15 -0.71 7.95
C ASP A 113 10.74 0.71 7.92
N ASP A 114 11.15 1.20 6.74
CA ASP A 114 11.71 2.56 6.56
C ASP A 114 10.61 3.63 6.75
N PRO A 115 10.72 4.50 7.78
CA PRO A 115 9.74 5.55 8.03
C PRO A 115 9.52 6.52 6.86
N LYS A 116 10.52 6.70 5.98
CA LYS A 116 10.37 7.57 4.80
C LYS A 116 9.43 6.96 3.77
N LEU A 117 9.47 5.64 3.59
CA LEU A 117 8.56 4.95 2.68
C LEU A 117 7.13 4.94 3.24
N GLU A 118 6.95 4.84 4.56
CA GLU A 118 5.65 4.97 5.23
C GLU A 118 5.02 6.36 5.05
N GLU A 119 5.81 7.43 5.24
CA GLU A 119 5.36 8.80 5.01
C GLU A 119 5.03 9.02 3.52
N HIS A 120 5.86 8.51 2.63
CA HIS A 120 5.65 8.61 1.20
C HIS A 120 4.38 7.89 0.73
N ALA A 121 4.11 6.67 1.22
CA ALA A 121 2.89 5.92 0.93
C ALA A 121 1.64 6.67 1.43
N THR A 122 1.71 7.23 2.64
CA THR A 122 0.65 8.08 3.19
C THR A 122 0.36 9.29 2.29
N LYS A 123 1.41 9.98 1.84
CA LYS A 123 1.28 11.16 0.98
C LYS A 123 0.73 10.82 -0.40
N LEU A 124 1.17 9.71 -1.01
CA LEU A 124 0.60 9.20 -2.26
C LEU A 124 -0.90 8.94 -2.12
N GLY A 125 -1.31 8.27 -1.04
CA GLY A 125 -2.72 7.98 -0.77
C GLY A 125 -3.58 9.23 -0.64
N GLN A 126 -3.11 10.22 0.13
CA GLN A 126 -3.81 11.50 0.31
C GLN A 126 -3.93 12.26 -1.01
N LEU A 127 -2.83 12.39 -1.75
CA LEU A 127 -2.83 13.07 -3.04
C LEU A 127 -3.73 12.36 -4.05
N ALA A 128 -3.81 11.03 -4.03
CA ALA A 128 -4.69 10.29 -4.92
C ALA A 128 -6.16 10.65 -4.67
N LEU A 129 -6.57 10.78 -3.41
CA LEU A 129 -7.90 11.26 -3.04
C LEU A 129 -8.15 12.72 -3.48
N GLU A 130 -7.13 13.57 -3.45
CA GLU A 130 -7.25 14.95 -3.94
C GLU A 130 -7.33 15.02 -5.46
N ALA A 131 -6.52 14.22 -6.14
CA ALA A 131 -6.43 14.18 -7.60
C ALA A 131 -7.72 13.69 -8.26
N SER A 132 -8.49 12.85 -7.57
CA SER A 132 -9.81 12.42 -8.01
C SER A 132 -10.87 13.53 -7.92
N ASN A 133 -10.65 14.53 -7.06
CA ASN A 133 -11.64 15.56 -6.72
C ASN A 133 -11.50 16.88 -7.51
N ASN A 134 -10.69 16.93 -8.57
CA ASN A 134 -10.53 18.08 -9.47
C ASN A 134 -10.42 19.45 -8.76
N LYS A 135 -9.30 19.68 -8.07
CA LYS A 135 -8.81 21.04 -7.76
C LYS A 135 -7.53 21.31 -8.54
N SER A 136 -7.59 22.33 -9.40
CA SER A 136 -6.50 23.01 -10.15
C SER A 136 -5.24 22.19 -10.49
N MET A 137 -5.11 21.84 -11.77
CA MET A 137 -3.99 21.09 -12.37
C MET A 137 -2.60 21.71 -12.12
N PHE A 138 -2.51 23.04 -11.93
CA PHE A 138 -1.22 23.76 -11.83
C PHE A 138 -0.48 23.63 -10.49
N GLN A 139 -1.14 23.21 -9.41
CA GLN A 139 -0.47 22.93 -8.12
C GLN A 139 -0.03 21.46 -8.00
N GLN A 140 -0.64 20.55 -8.77
CA GLN A 140 -0.33 19.12 -8.71
C GLN A 140 1.03 18.80 -9.32
N ASP A 141 1.41 19.44 -10.43
CA ASP A 141 2.64 19.10 -11.17
C ASP A 141 3.93 19.31 -10.35
N LYS A 142 3.98 20.35 -9.51
CA LYS A 142 5.13 20.58 -8.61
C LYS A 142 5.22 19.53 -7.49
N GLN A 143 4.08 19.05 -6.98
CA GLN A 143 4.06 18.06 -5.90
C GLN A 143 4.40 16.66 -6.42
N ILE A 144 3.94 16.31 -7.64
CA ILE A 144 4.26 15.02 -8.29
C ILE A 144 5.77 14.91 -8.55
N ALA A 145 6.40 15.98 -9.09
CA ALA A 145 7.84 15.99 -9.35
C ALA A 145 8.68 15.80 -8.06
N GLN A 146 8.21 16.29 -6.92
CA GLN A 146 8.88 16.14 -5.63
C GLN A 146 8.69 14.75 -4.99
N LEU A 147 7.69 13.97 -5.43
CA LEU A 147 7.47 12.58 -4.98
C LEU A 147 8.34 11.60 -5.74
N GLN A 148 8.55 11.83 -7.04
CA GLN A 148 9.43 10.98 -7.86
C GLN A 148 10.92 11.19 -7.55
N SER A 149 11.28 12.23 -6.80
CA SER A 149 12.66 12.54 -6.42
C SER A 149 13.13 11.89 -5.11
N PHE A 150 12.32 11.05 -4.46
CA PHE A 150 12.78 10.18 -3.37
C PHE A 150 13.58 9.00 -3.95
N GLN A 151 14.77 9.29 -4.47
CA GLN A 151 15.83 8.33 -4.77
C GLN A 151 16.99 8.53 -3.79
#